data_AF-A0A3A6NC15-F1
#
_entry.id   AF-A0A3A6NC15-F1
#
_cell.length_a   1.000
_cell.length_b   1.000
_cell.length_c   1.000
_cell.angle_alpha   90.00
_cell.angle_beta   90.00
_cell.angle_gamma   90.00
#
_symmetry.space_group_name_H-M   'P 1'
#
loop_
_entity.id
_entity.type
_entity.pdbx_description
1 polymer ?
#
loop_
_entity_poly.entity_id
_entity_poly.type
_entity_poly.pdbx_seq_one_letter_code
_entity_poly.pdbx_strand_id
1 'polypeptide(L)'
;MKTNTGQSGKTKGRGALKAAILVLFIGAAIVLVRYTPAKEYLSPAQVNAILETTGVWAPAAYIFFYAAGVCLFVPGTLLTAVGAAVFGPYQGFVYVWLGAMLGAAGAFLIGRYLGRDFAASLVGPRLQKYDEAIGRNGFATVLYLRLAYFPFTPMNFGMGLTRVKFGDYLLGTGIGILAGTFILTFFIGTLRQVWASGDWSRLNGWQTYLSVSLFVFSFFLPKIARKMRREKIED
;
A
#
# COMPACT_ATOMS: atom_id res chain seq x y z
N MET A 1 40.33 21.84 -25.34
CA MET A 1 39.29 21.95 -24.29
C MET A 1 37.92 21.81 -24.96
N LYS A 2 37.39 20.57 -25.08
CA LYS A 2 36.09 20.32 -25.73
C LYS A 2 34.99 20.48 -24.68
N THR A 3 34.14 21.48 -24.87
CA THR A 3 33.01 21.80 -24.00
C THR A 3 31.94 20.70 -24.07
N ASN A 4 31.61 20.14 -22.91
CA ASN A 4 30.64 19.05 -22.72
C ASN A 4 29.18 19.58 -22.73
N THR A 5 28.83 20.41 -23.71
CA THR A 5 27.52 21.07 -23.84
C THR A 5 26.40 20.13 -24.30
N GLY A 6 26.72 18.92 -24.80
CA GLY A 6 25.74 17.94 -25.29
C GLY A 6 25.05 17.07 -24.23
N GLN A 7 25.59 16.98 -23.00
CA GLN A 7 25.03 16.12 -21.94
C GLN A 7 23.96 16.81 -21.07
N SER A 8 23.97 18.15 -20.99
CA SER A 8 23.05 18.94 -20.15
C SER A 8 21.63 19.05 -20.74
N GLY A 9 21.48 19.03 -22.07
CA GLY A 9 20.16 19.09 -22.73
C GLY A 9 19.38 17.76 -22.67
N LYS A 10 20.07 16.62 -22.82
CA LYS A 10 19.45 15.29 -22.83
C LYS A 10 18.87 14.87 -21.47
N THR A 11 19.48 15.33 -20.37
CA THR A 11 19.04 15.05 -19.00
C THR A 11 17.78 15.85 -18.63
N LYS A 12 17.69 17.13 -19.00
CA LYS A 12 16.47 17.93 -18.82
C LYS A 12 15.28 17.40 -19.62
N GLY A 13 15.48 17.00 -20.88
CA GLY A 13 14.42 16.43 -21.72
C GLY A 13 13.86 15.11 -21.20
N ARG A 14 14.72 14.23 -20.66
CA ARG A 14 14.29 12.97 -20.01
C ARG A 14 13.52 13.19 -18.71
N GLY A 15 13.91 14.18 -17.90
CA GLY A 15 13.20 14.54 -16.67
C GLY A 15 11.79 15.07 -16.96
N ALA A 16 11.65 15.97 -17.94
CA ALA A 16 10.36 16.50 -18.37
C ALA A 16 9.44 15.43 -18.98
N LEU A 17 10.00 14.48 -19.75
CA LEU A 17 9.24 13.36 -20.31
C LEU A 17 8.72 12.42 -19.21
N LYS A 18 9.55 12.04 -18.23
CA LYS A 18 9.13 11.22 -17.09
C LYS A 18 8.05 11.90 -16.25
N ALA A 19 8.18 13.21 -16.05
CA ALA A 19 7.19 14.04 -15.39
C ALA A 19 5.85 14.02 -16.14
N ALA A 20 5.87 14.23 -17.46
CA ALA A 20 4.67 14.17 -18.29
C ALA A 20 4.02 12.78 -18.24
N ILE A 21 4.81 11.70 -18.31
CA ILE A 21 4.30 10.32 -18.17
C ILE A 21 3.66 10.12 -16.80
N LEU A 22 4.28 10.59 -15.72
CA LEU A 22 3.71 10.46 -14.37
C LEU A 22 2.41 11.26 -14.23
N VAL A 23 2.37 12.50 -14.72
CA VAL A 23 1.17 13.34 -14.69
C VAL A 23 0.05 12.72 -15.53
N LEU A 24 0.37 12.19 -16.71
CA LEU A 24 -0.59 11.46 -17.54
C LEU A 24 -1.06 10.17 -16.86
N PHE A 25 -0.18 9.43 -16.20
CA PHE A 25 -0.53 8.24 -15.44
C PHE A 25 -1.45 8.56 -14.26
N ILE A 26 -1.12 9.57 -13.45
CA ILE A 26 -1.95 10.03 -12.33
C ILE A 26 -3.29 10.57 -12.85
N GLY A 27 -3.27 11.39 -13.91
CA GLY A 27 -4.46 11.93 -14.54
C GLY A 27 -5.37 10.83 -15.09
N ALA A 28 -4.80 9.86 -15.81
CA ALA A 28 -5.53 8.69 -16.31
C ALA A 28 -6.10 7.85 -15.18
N ALA A 29 -5.33 7.59 -14.11
CA ALA A 29 -5.80 6.86 -12.94
C ALA A 29 -6.97 7.59 -12.25
N ILE A 30 -6.89 8.91 -12.06
CA ILE A 30 -7.96 9.72 -11.48
C ILE A 30 -9.21 9.70 -12.38
N VAL A 31 -9.04 9.90 -13.68
CA VAL A 31 -10.14 9.88 -14.66
C VAL A 31 -10.81 8.51 -14.68
N LEU A 32 -10.03 7.43 -14.68
CA LEU A 32 -10.55 6.06 -14.67
C LEU A 32 -11.28 5.77 -13.36
N VAL A 33 -10.77 6.20 -12.21
CA VAL A 33 -11.50 6.02 -10.94
C VAL A 33 -12.76 6.89 -10.86
N ARG A 34 -12.79 8.07 -11.49
CA ARG A 34 -13.94 9.00 -11.42
C ARG A 34 -15.02 8.79 -12.46
N TYR A 35 -14.66 8.39 -13.68
CA TYR A 35 -15.56 8.33 -14.82
C TYR A 35 -15.91 6.91 -15.26
N THR A 36 -15.16 5.89 -14.81
CA THR A 36 -15.66 4.51 -14.87
C THR A 36 -16.45 4.22 -13.59
N PRO A 37 -17.56 3.45 -13.64
CA PRO A 37 -18.22 2.95 -12.44
C PRO A 37 -17.38 1.85 -11.80
N ALA A 38 -16.10 2.11 -11.55
CA ALA A 38 -15.18 1.18 -10.92
C ALA A 38 -15.72 0.69 -9.58
N LYS A 39 -16.54 1.50 -8.88
CA LYS A 39 -17.27 1.10 -7.67
C LYS A 39 -18.29 -0.02 -7.91
N GLU A 40 -18.94 -0.08 -9.07
CA GLU A 40 -19.89 -1.14 -9.44
C GLU A 40 -19.13 -2.45 -9.74
N TYR A 41 -17.99 -2.35 -10.43
CA TYR A 41 -17.08 -3.48 -10.69
C TYR A 41 -16.26 -3.93 -9.48
N LEU A 42 -16.13 -3.07 -8.47
CA LEU A 42 -15.57 -3.38 -7.16
C LEU A 42 -16.62 -4.01 -6.22
N SER A 43 -17.85 -4.25 -6.69
CA SER A 43 -18.83 -4.98 -5.88
C SER A 43 -18.34 -6.41 -5.64
N PRO A 44 -18.49 -6.94 -4.41
CA PRO A 44 -18.12 -8.32 -4.12
C PRO A 44 -18.80 -9.34 -5.06
N ALA A 45 -20.01 -9.03 -5.56
CA ALA A 45 -20.75 -9.89 -6.48
C ALA A 45 -20.09 -10.00 -7.86
N GLN A 46 -19.71 -8.87 -8.47
CA GLN A 46 -19.07 -8.90 -9.79
C GLN A 46 -17.64 -9.47 -9.72
N VAL A 47 -16.91 -9.18 -8.64
CA VAL A 47 -15.61 -9.77 -8.41
C VAL A 47 -15.73 -11.28 -8.20
N ASN A 48 -16.71 -11.76 -7.40
CA ASN A 48 -16.98 -13.19 -7.28
C ASN A 48 -17.30 -13.84 -8.63
N ALA A 49 -18.16 -13.24 -9.46
CA ALA A 49 -18.49 -13.81 -10.76
C ALA A 49 -17.26 -13.95 -11.68
N ILE A 50 -16.38 -12.95 -11.71
CA ILE A 50 -15.12 -13.01 -12.46
C ILE A 50 -14.20 -14.08 -11.89
N LEU A 51 -14.14 -14.21 -10.56
CA LEU A 51 -13.29 -15.17 -9.88
C LEU A 51 -13.78 -16.62 -10.00
N GLU A 52 -15.10 -16.85 -10.01
CA GLU A 52 -15.70 -18.16 -10.24
C GLU A 52 -15.35 -18.70 -11.63
N THR A 53 -15.29 -17.83 -12.64
CA THR A 53 -14.86 -18.22 -14.00
C THR A 53 -13.35 -18.46 -14.11
N THR A 54 -12.52 -17.93 -13.19
CA THR A 54 -11.07 -18.17 -13.17
C THR A 54 -10.67 -19.42 -12.39
N GLY A 55 -11.57 -20.02 -11.61
CA GLY A 55 -11.34 -21.28 -10.90
C GLY A 55 -10.12 -21.23 -9.98
N VAL A 56 -9.18 -22.17 -10.17
CA VAL A 56 -7.94 -22.28 -9.35
C VAL A 56 -7.05 -21.03 -9.42
N TRP A 57 -7.20 -20.20 -10.46
CA TRP A 57 -6.41 -18.98 -10.65
C TRP A 57 -7.00 -17.74 -9.97
N ALA A 58 -8.19 -17.84 -9.36
CA ALA A 58 -8.85 -16.74 -8.68
C ALA A 58 -7.96 -16.01 -7.66
N PRO A 59 -7.18 -16.69 -6.79
CA PRO A 59 -6.29 -16.01 -5.86
C PRO A 59 -5.22 -15.16 -6.55
N ALA A 60 -4.59 -15.71 -7.60
CA ALA A 60 -3.55 -15.02 -8.34
C ALA A 60 -4.13 -13.79 -9.07
N ALA A 61 -5.27 -13.96 -9.74
CA ALA A 61 -5.97 -12.88 -10.42
C ALA A 61 -6.31 -11.74 -9.45
N TYR A 62 -6.82 -12.06 -8.26
CA TYR A 62 -7.10 -11.08 -7.22
C TYR A 62 -5.84 -10.35 -6.71
N ILE A 63 -4.72 -11.05 -6.51
CA ILE A 63 -3.46 -10.44 -6.07
C ILE A 63 -2.98 -9.41 -7.10
N PHE A 64 -3.03 -9.74 -8.40
CA PHE A 64 -2.67 -8.81 -9.47
C PHE A 64 -3.65 -7.64 -9.57
N PHE A 65 -4.95 -7.92 -9.44
CA PHE A 65 -5.99 -6.89 -9.39
C PHE A 65 -5.76 -5.89 -8.25
N TYR A 66 -5.46 -6.38 -7.05
CA TYR A 66 -5.12 -5.54 -5.90
C TYR A 66 -3.90 -4.69 -6.21
N ALA A 67 -2.82 -5.31 -6.72
CA ALA A 67 -1.57 -4.62 -7.00
C ALA A 67 -1.77 -3.51 -8.04
N ALA A 68 -2.51 -3.79 -9.11
CA ALA A 68 -2.87 -2.80 -10.12
C ALA A 68 -3.72 -1.66 -9.53
N GLY A 69 -4.71 -1.99 -8.69
CA GLY A 69 -5.52 -1.00 -7.99
C GLY A 69 -4.68 -0.03 -7.15
N VAL A 70 -3.71 -0.54 -6.39
CA VAL A 70 -2.79 0.31 -5.60
C VAL A 70 -2.00 1.24 -6.51
N CYS A 71 -1.46 0.74 -7.63
CA CYS A 71 -0.73 1.56 -8.60
C CYS A 71 -1.63 2.62 -9.24
N LEU A 72 -2.92 2.33 -9.42
CA LEU A 72 -3.94 3.25 -9.94
C LEU A 72 -4.59 4.13 -8.86
N PHE A 73 -3.96 4.25 -7.68
CA PHE A 73 -4.44 5.06 -6.56
C PHE A 73 -5.80 4.65 -5.97
N VAL A 74 -6.25 3.42 -6.23
CA VAL A 74 -7.43 2.87 -5.57
C VAL A 74 -7.14 2.70 -4.07
N PRO A 75 -8.06 3.14 -3.18
CA PRO A 75 -7.89 2.93 -1.74
C PRO A 75 -7.76 1.45 -1.39
N GLY A 76 -6.65 1.08 -0.72
CA GLY A 76 -6.40 -0.30 -0.32
C GLY A 76 -7.47 -0.89 0.60
N THR A 77 -8.19 -0.07 1.35
CA THR A 77 -9.33 -0.49 2.18
C THR A 77 -10.47 -1.09 1.34
N LEU A 78 -10.76 -0.51 0.17
CA LEU A 78 -11.77 -1.04 -0.75
C LEU A 78 -11.34 -2.38 -1.31
N LEU A 79 -10.10 -2.48 -1.79
CA LEU A 79 -9.53 -3.72 -2.32
C LEU A 79 -9.49 -4.82 -1.25
N THR A 80 -9.15 -4.45 -0.01
CA THR A 80 -9.16 -5.37 1.14
C THR A 80 -10.56 -5.88 1.46
N ALA A 81 -11.55 -4.98 1.48
CA ALA A 81 -12.94 -5.37 1.71
C ALA A 81 -13.44 -6.37 0.67
N VAL A 82 -13.08 -6.17 -0.60
CA VAL A 82 -13.38 -7.12 -1.68
C VAL A 82 -12.75 -8.48 -1.40
N GLY A 83 -11.46 -8.55 -1.09
CA GLY A 83 -10.77 -9.83 -0.84
C GLY A 83 -11.32 -10.57 0.38
N ALA A 84 -11.55 -9.84 1.47
CA ALA A 84 -12.16 -10.37 2.69
C ALA A 84 -13.58 -10.88 2.45
N ALA A 85 -14.36 -10.14 1.64
CA ALA A 85 -15.69 -10.54 1.26
C ALA A 85 -15.63 -11.81 0.41
N VAL A 86 -14.87 -11.85 -0.67
CA VAL A 86 -14.79 -12.96 -1.63
C VAL A 86 -14.25 -14.25 -0.98
N PHE A 87 -13.04 -14.18 -0.41
CA PHE A 87 -12.28 -15.36 0.04
C PHE A 87 -12.47 -15.65 1.54
N GLY A 88 -13.25 -14.83 2.24
CA GLY A 88 -13.41 -14.93 3.69
C GLY A 88 -12.19 -14.44 4.48
N PRO A 89 -12.20 -14.62 5.80
CA PRO A 89 -11.24 -13.97 6.70
C PRO A 89 -9.82 -14.51 6.56
N TYR A 90 -9.63 -15.83 6.39
CA TYR A 90 -8.29 -16.44 6.37
C TYR A 90 -7.60 -16.31 5.01
N GLN A 91 -8.23 -16.84 3.96
CA GLN A 91 -7.68 -16.78 2.61
C GLN A 91 -7.63 -15.34 2.10
N GLY A 92 -8.68 -14.55 2.39
CA GLY A 92 -8.69 -13.12 2.10
C GLY A 92 -7.53 -12.39 2.78
N PHE A 93 -7.17 -12.73 4.02
CA PHE A 93 -6.03 -12.10 4.69
C PHE A 93 -4.73 -12.34 3.95
N VAL A 94 -4.45 -13.60 3.58
CA VAL A 94 -3.23 -13.98 2.86
C VAL A 94 -3.18 -13.30 1.49
N TYR A 95 -4.26 -13.36 0.72
CA TYR A 95 -4.28 -12.81 -0.64
C TYR A 95 -4.26 -11.28 -0.64
N VAL A 96 -4.94 -10.62 0.31
CA VAL A 96 -4.84 -9.17 0.51
C VAL A 96 -3.42 -8.79 0.86
N TRP A 97 -2.77 -9.50 1.79
CA TRP A 97 -1.41 -9.17 2.21
C TRP A 97 -0.43 -9.30 1.05
N LEU A 98 -0.51 -10.38 0.27
CA LEU A 98 0.30 -10.58 -0.94
C LEU A 98 0.03 -9.51 -2.01
N GLY A 99 -1.23 -9.21 -2.29
CA GLY A 99 -1.64 -8.15 -3.23
C GLY A 99 -1.17 -6.77 -2.79
N ALA A 100 -1.28 -6.46 -1.50
CA ALA A 100 -0.80 -5.22 -0.91
C ALA A 100 0.72 -5.10 -1.00
N MET A 101 1.46 -6.17 -0.74
CA MET A 101 2.91 -6.20 -0.89
C MET A 101 3.35 -5.98 -2.34
N LEU A 102 2.69 -6.66 -3.29
CA LEU A 102 2.99 -6.51 -4.71
C LEU A 102 2.65 -5.11 -5.23
N GLY A 103 1.50 -4.58 -4.86
CA GLY A 103 1.09 -3.21 -5.19
C GLY A 103 1.98 -2.15 -4.55
N ALA A 104 2.37 -2.35 -3.29
CA ALA A 104 3.29 -1.47 -2.57
C ALA A 104 4.67 -1.46 -3.23
N ALA A 105 5.18 -2.61 -3.66
CA ALA A 105 6.41 -2.72 -4.43
C ALA A 105 6.29 -1.99 -5.77
N GLY A 106 5.22 -2.22 -6.53
CA GLY A 106 4.97 -1.56 -7.81
C GLY A 106 4.92 -0.03 -7.68
N ALA A 107 4.09 0.49 -6.77
CA ALA A 107 3.97 1.92 -6.52
C ALA A 107 5.28 2.57 -6.05
N PHE A 108 6.06 1.88 -5.22
CA PHE A 108 7.39 2.34 -4.82
C PHE A 108 8.35 2.44 -6.01
N LEU A 109 8.38 1.43 -6.88
CA LEU A 109 9.25 1.43 -8.06
C LEU A 109 8.82 2.51 -9.06
N ILE A 110 7.51 2.70 -9.26
CA ILE A 110 6.97 3.81 -10.07
C ILE A 110 7.46 5.15 -9.49
N GLY A 111 7.28 5.38 -8.19
CA GLY A 111 7.79 6.58 -7.53
C GLY A 111 9.32 6.74 -7.71
N ARG A 112 10.08 5.68 -7.52
CA ARG A 112 11.55 5.66 -7.60
C ARG A 112 12.09 6.01 -8.98
N TYR A 113 11.52 5.43 -10.04
CA TYR A 113 12.08 5.53 -11.38
C TYR A 113 11.44 6.63 -12.25
N LEU A 114 10.15 6.92 -12.02
CA LEU A 114 9.38 7.91 -12.78
C LEU A 114 9.22 9.22 -12.01
N GLY A 115 8.96 9.15 -10.69
CA GLY A 115 8.66 10.34 -9.89
C GLY A 115 9.85 11.07 -9.29
N ARG A 116 10.97 10.37 -9.02
CA ARG A 116 12.10 10.97 -8.29
C ARG A 116 12.76 12.12 -9.05
N ASP A 117 12.98 11.96 -10.36
CA ASP A 117 13.61 13.00 -11.19
C ASP A 117 12.71 14.26 -11.26
N PHE A 118 11.39 14.05 -11.36
CA PHE A 118 10.40 15.14 -11.33
C PHE A 118 10.35 15.85 -9.96
N ALA A 119 10.27 15.09 -8.87
CA ALA A 119 10.25 15.62 -7.51
C ALA A 119 11.54 16.38 -7.16
N ALA A 120 12.71 15.88 -7.60
CA ALA A 120 13.98 16.58 -7.42
C ALA A 120 14.01 17.91 -8.15
N SER A 121 13.40 18.01 -9.34
CA SER A 121 13.31 19.25 -10.11
C SER A 121 12.36 20.29 -9.50
N LEU A 122 11.33 19.87 -8.76
CA LEU A 122 10.34 20.75 -8.15
C LEU A 122 10.67 21.18 -6.71
N VAL A 123 11.25 20.28 -5.91
CA VAL A 123 11.34 20.45 -4.44
C VAL A 123 12.79 20.43 -3.91
N GLY A 124 13.77 20.33 -4.82
CA GLY A 124 15.23 20.32 -4.63
C GLY A 124 15.76 20.27 -3.18
N PRO A 125 15.99 21.41 -2.50
CA PRO A 125 16.68 21.44 -1.21
C PRO A 125 15.90 20.80 -0.05
N ARG A 126 14.56 20.88 -0.05
CA ARG A 126 13.74 20.28 1.02
C ARG A 126 13.75 18.76 0.89
N LEU A 127 13.75 18.23 -0.34
CA LEU A 127 13.81 16.79 -0.58
C LEU A 127 15.09 16.16 -0.03
N GLN A 128 16.25 16.83 -0.20
CA GLN A 128 17.55 16.37 0.32
C GLN A 128 17.59 16.25 1.85
N LYS A 129 17.00 17.21 2.57
CA LYS A 129 16.98 17.22 4.04
C LYS A 129 16.13 16.07 4.62
N TYR A 130 15.01 15.74 3.97
CA TYR A 130 14.22 14.56 4.33
C TYR A 130 14.89 13.25 3.89
N ASP A 131 15.60 13.26 2.76
CA ASP A 131 16.30 12.10 2.19
C ASP A 131 17.36 11.52 3.15
N GLU A 132 18.14 12.38 3.82
CA GLU A 132 19.16 11.92 4.78
C GLU A 132 18.56 11.40 6.09
N ALA A 133 17.57 12.10 6.64
CA ALA A 133 16.91 11.71 7.88
C ALA A 133 16.16 10.37 7.73
N ILE A 134 15.50 10.16 6.60
CA ILE A 134 14.73 8.95 6.30
C ILE A 134 15.67 7.80 5.89
N GLY A 135 16.72 8.08 5.12
CA GLY A 135 17.64 7.05 4.60
C GLY A 135 18.48 6.35 5.66
N ARG A 136 18.75 7.02 6.80
CA ARG A 136 19.61 6.49 7.87
C ARG A 136 19.02 5.27 8.59
N ASN A 137 17.69 5.20 8.72
CA ASN A 137 16.96 4.09 9.35
C ASN A 137 15.70 3.77 8.53
N GLY A 138 15.88 3.37 7.27
CA GLY A 138 14.78 3.17 6.32
C GLY A 138 13.69 2.23 6.82
N PHE A 139 14.08 1.04 7.33
CA PHE A 139 13.14 0.04 7.83
C PHE A 139 12.30 0.58 9.00
N ALA A 140 12.95 1.11 10.03
CA ALA A 140 12.26 1.64 11.21
C ALA A 140 11.36 2.84 10.87
N THR A 141 11.77 3.67 9.92
CA THR A 141 10.97 4.80 9.44
C THR A 141 9.70 4.32 8.75
N VAL A 142 9.83 3.35 7.83
CA VAL A 142 8.66 2.77 7.15
C VAL A 142 7.74 2.10 8.14
N LEU A 143 8.27 1.27 9.03
CA LEU A 143 7.48 0.59 10.05
C LEU A 143 6.71 1.61 10.92
N TYR A 144 7.39 2.65 11.42
CA TYR A 144 6.76 3.71 12.21
C TYR A 144 5.62 4.40 11.44
N LEU A 145 5.84 4.77 10.18
CA LEU A 145 4.83 5.45 9.37
C LEU A 145 3.61 4.55 9.10
N ARG A 146 3.81 3.23 8.93
CA ARG A 146 2.71 2.27 8.82
C ARG A 146 1.91 2.19 10.13
N LEU A 147 2.61 2.09 11.26
CA LEU A 147 1.97 2.03 12.58
C LEU A 147 1.29 3.36 12.95
N ALA A 148 1.73 4.48 12.39
CA ALA A 148 1.09 5.78 12.53
C ALA A 148 -0.12 5.98 11.59
N TYR A 149 -0.60 4.91 10.94
CA TYR A 149 -1.75 4.93 10.02
C TYR A 149 -1.63 5.92 8.86
N PHE A 150 -0.40 6.17 8.38
CA PHE A 150 -0.22 7.02 7.23
C PHE A 150 -0.91 6.40 5.99
N PRO A 151 -1.60 7.19 5.14
CA PRO A 151 -2.34 6.68 4.00
C PRO A 151 -1.51 5.74 3.12
N PHE A 152 -2.00 4.52 2.91
CA PHE A 152 -1.24 3.42 2.29
C PHE A 152 -0.66 3.80 0.93
N THR A 153 -1.50 4.28 0.01
CA THR A 153 -1.10 4.59 -1.37
C THR A 153 -0.12 5.76 -1.45
N PRO A 154 -0.41 6.96 -0.88
CA PRO A 154 0.57 8.06 -0.86
C PRO A 154 1.92 7.66 -0.26
N MET A 155 1.92 6.83 0.80
CA MET A 155 3.14 6.33 1.40
C MET A 155 3.99 5.54 0.40
N ASN A 156 3.38 4.65 -0.38
CA ASN A 156 4.10 3.78 -1.30
C ASN A 156 4.89 4.57 -2.34
N PHE A 157 4.21 5.52 -3.01
CA PHE A 157 4.84 6.41 -3.97
C PHE A 157 5.84 7.36 -3.31
N GLY A 158 5.47 7.95 -2.18
CA GLY A 158 6.32 8.89 -1.44
C GLY A 158 7.63 8.28 -0.99
N MET A 159 7.60 7.07 -0.43
CA MET A 159 8.81 6.33 -0.03
C MET A 159 9.70 6.02 -1.24
N GLY A 160 9.11 5.79 -2.42
CA GLY A 160 9.84 5.64 -3.69
C GLY A 160 10.67 6.88 -4.05
N LEU A 161 10.20 8.08 -3.71
CA LEU A 161 10.92 9.34 -3.96
C LEU A 161 12.13 9.53 -3.02
N THR A 162 12.17 8.81 -1.90
CA THR A 162 13.22 8.93 -0.88
C THR A 162 14.44 8.04 -1.17
N ARG A 163 15.49 8.16 -0.35
CA ARG A 163 16.68 7.28 -0.32
C ARG A 163 16.47 5.89 0.34
N VAL A 164 15.29 5.55 0.85
CA VAL A 164 15.07 4.23 1.49
C VAL A 164 15.40 3.08 0.53
N LYS A 165 16.10 2.05 1.03
CA LYS A 165 16.38 0.85 0.24
C LYS A 165 15.09 0.05 0.01
N PHE A 166 14.96 -0.55 -1.16
CA PHE A 166 13.76 -1.32 -1.51
C PHE A 166 13.46 -2.44 -0.50
N GLY A 167 14.49 -3.17 -0.06
CA GLY A 167 14.33 -4.22 0.97
C GLY A 167 13.82 -3.70 2.31
N ASP A 168 14.39 -2.59 2.81
CA ASP A 168 13.94 -1.95 4.06
C ASP A 168 12.47 -1.50 3.97
N TYR A 169 12.08 -0.95 2.83
CA TYR A 169 10.70 -0.55 2.57
C TYR A 169 9.75 -1.76 2.51
N LEU A 170 10.16 -2.82 1.82
CA LEU A 170 9.33 -4.00 1.64
C LEU A 170 9.14 -4.75 2.97
N LEU A 171 10.20 -4.93 3.76
CA LEU A 171 10.13 -5.54 5.09
C LEU A 171 9.33 -4.67 6.07
N GLY A 172 9.61 -3.37 6.12
CA GLY A 172 8.89 -2.44 7.01
C GLY A 172 7.40 -2.35 6.66
N THR A 173 7.06 -2.40 5.37
CA THR A 173 5.67 -2.46 4.91
C THR A 173 5.04 -3.79 5.24
N GLY A 174 5.69 -4.90 4.90
CA GLY A 174 5.18 -6.25 5.13
C GLY A 174 4.83 -6.47 6.60
N ILE A 175 5.73 -6.11 7.51
CA ILE A 175 5.48 -6.21 8.95
C ILE A 175 4.44 -5.18 9.39
N GLY A 176 4.58 -3.92 8.97
CA GLY A 176 3.74 -2.82 9.43
C GLY A 176 2.27 -2.95 9.06
N ILE A 177 1.94 -3.62 7.95
CA ILE A 177 0.55 -3.81 7.53
C ILE A 177 -0.07 -5.11 8.03
N LEU A 178 0.70 -6.07 8.54
CA LEU A 178 0.16 -7.38 8.99
C LEU A 178 -0.98 -7.19 9.99
N ALA A 179 -0.77 -6.41 11.04
CA ALA A 179 -1.78 -6.18 12.07
C ALA A 179 -3.04 -5.52 11.49
N GLY A 180 -2.87 -4.42 10.73
CA GLY A 180 -3.99 -3.68 10.14
C GLY A 180 -4.79 -4.51 9.12
N THR A 181 -4.10 -5.24 8.25
CA THR A 181 -4.72 -6.14 7.27
C THR A 181 -5.43 -7.31 7.97
N PHE A 182 -4.82 -7.89 9.01
CA PHE A 182 -5.44 -8.96 9.79
C PHE A 182 -6.77 -8.50 10.39
N ILE A 183 -6.76 -7.38 11.12
CA ILE A 183 -7.96 -6.79 11.72
C ILE A 183 -9.05 -6.58 10.67
N LEU A 184 -8.73 -5.88 9.59
CA LEU A 184 -9.72 -5.43 8.62
C LEU A 184 -10.33 -6.62 7.86
N THR A 185 -9.50 -7.57 7.43
CA THR A 185 -9.96 -8.75 6.70
C THR A 185 -10.74 -9.70 7.59
N PHE A 186 -10.31 -9.94 8.83
CA PHE A 186 -11.05 -10.80 9.75
C PHE A 186 -12.37 -10.17 10.16
N PHE A 187 -12.39 -8.88 10.49
CA PHE A 187 -13.64 -8.19 10.83
C PHE A 187 -14.67 -8.28 9.70
N ILE A 188 -14.27 -7.94 8.47
CA ILE A 188 -15.17 -7.98 7.31
C ILE A 188 -15.58 -9.42 6.97
N GLY A 189 -14.63 -10.35 6.94
CA GLY A 189 -14.88 -11.75 6.60
C GLY A 189 -15.78 -12.45 7.60
N THR A 190 -15.53 -12.29 8.91
CA THR A 190 -16.35 -12.86 9.97
C THR A 190 -17.74 -12.24 10.01
N LEU A 191 -17.85 -10.91 9.86
CA LEU A 191 -19.16 -10.24 9.83
C LEU A 191 -20.01 -10.75 8.66
N ARG A 192 -19.42 -10.92 7.46
CA ARG A 192 -20.10 -11.53 6.31
C ARG A 192 -20.61 -12.93 6.64
N GLN A 193 -19.78 -13.77 7.24
CA GLN A 193 -20.14 -15.15 7.56
C GLN A 193 -21.27 -15.24 8.58
N VAL A 194 -21.23 -14.43 9.64
CA VAL A 194 -22.29 -14.37 10.65
C VAL A 194 -23.60 -13.92 10.01
N TRP A 195 -23.56 -12.86 9.21
CA TRP A 195 -24.75 -12.35 8.53
C TRP A 195 -25.36 -13.38 7.56
N ALA A 196 -24.52 -14.08 6.80
CA ALA A 196 -24.97 -15.08 5.84
C ALA A 196 -25.50 -16.36 6.50
N SER A 197 -24.97 -16.74 7.67
CA SER A 197 -25.38 -17.95 8.37
C SER A 197 -26.46 -17.74 9.43
N GLY A 198 -26.70 -16.50 9.86
CA GLY A 198 -27.58 -16.17 11.00
C GLY A 198 -27.05 -16.66 12.35
N ASP A 199 -25.89 -17.32 12.38
CA ASP A 199 -25.32 -17.96 13.55
C ASP A 199 -24.37 -17.00 14.29
N TRP A 200 -24.95 -16.28 15.25
CA TRP A 200 -24.25 -15.34 16.11
C TRP A 200 -23.25 -16.02 17.06
N SER A 201 -23.35 -17.33 17.28
CA SER A 201 -22.44 -18.06 18.16
C SER A 201 -21.00 -18.06 17.62
N ARG A 202 -20.81 -17.87 16.31
CA ARG A 202 -19.50 -17.73 15.67
C ARG A 202 -18.71 -16.52 16.14
N LEU A 203 -19.38 -15.47 16.62
CA LEU A 203 -18.71 -14.33 17.25
C LEU A 203 -18.05 -14.72 18.58
N ASN A 204 -18.52 -15.78 19.24
CA ASN A 204 -17.97 -16.27 20.50
C ASN A 204 -16.74 -17.18 20.33
N GLY A 205 -16.21 -17.30 19.11
CA GLY A 205 -14.98 -18.03 18.84
C GLY A 205 -13.74 -17.30 19.38
N TRP A 206 -12.74 -18.06 19.83
CA TRP A 206 -11.42 -17.56 20.25
C TRP A 206 -10.77 -16.65 19.19
N GLN A 207 -11.13 -16.82 17.91
CA GLN A 207 -10.64 -16.03 16.79
C GLN A 207 -11.18 -14.61 16.79
N THR A 208 -12.46 -14.41 17.12
CA THR A 208 -13.05 -13.08 17.27
C THR A 208 -12.35 -12.33 18.40
N TYR A 209 -12.11 -13.02 19.52
CA TYR A 209 -11.34 -12.47 20.62
C TYR A 209 -9.90 -12.13 20.21
N LEU A 210 -9.23 -12.96 19.40
CA LEU A 210 -7.90 -12.67 18.88
C LEU A 210 -7.90 -11.44 17.96
N SER A 211 -8.85 -11.32 17.03
CA SER A 211 -8.98 -10.16 16.13
C SER A 211 -9.30 -8.88 16.90
N VAL A 212 -10.20 -8.94 17.89
CA VAL A 212 -10.50 -7.82 18.78
C VAL A 212 -9.28 -7.47 19.64
N SER A 213 -8.56 -8.46 20.16
CA SER A 213 -7.34 -8.24 20.96
C SER A 213 -6.24 -7.59 20.12
N LEU A 214 -6.01 -8.07 18.89
CA LEU A 214 -5.07 -7.45 17.96
C LEU A 214 -5.52 -6.05 17.54
N PHE A 215 -6.82 -5.82 17.38
CA PHE A 215 -7.38 -4.49 17.13
C PHE A 215 -7.10 -3.54 18.28
N VAL A 216 -7.43 -3.94 19.50
CA VAL A 216 -7.15 -3.16 20.72
C VAL A 216 -5.65 -2.94 20.86
N PHE A 217 -4.84 -3.98 20.69
CA PHE A 217 -3.38 -3.91 20.73
C PHE A 217 -2.81 -2.96 19.67
N SER A 218 -3.44 -2.88 18.49
CA SER A 218 -2.99 -2.00 17.41
C SER A 218 -3.00 -0.52 17.80
N PHE A 219 -3.88 -0.09 18.71
CA PHE A 219 -3.86 1.28 19.26
C PHE A 219 -2.64 1.57 20.14
N PHE A 220 -2.00 0.53 20.70
CA PHE A 220 -0.79 0.67 21.49
C PHE A 220 0.49 0.62 20.66
N LEU A 221 0.43 0.11 19.42
CA LEU A 221 1.57 0.08 18.50
C LEU A 221 2.18 1.48 18.24
N PRO A 222 1.40 2.55 17.98
CA PRO A 222 1.95 3.90 17.88
C PRO A 222 2.66 4.37 19.15
N LYS A 223 2.15 3.99 20.33
CA LYS A 223 2.70 4.39 21.64
C LYS A 223 4.02 3.68 21.92
N ILE A 224 4.10 2.38 21.62
CA ILE A 224 5.33 1.58 21.71
C ILE A 224 6.38 2.12 20.72
N ALA A 225 5.97 2.40 19.48
CA ALA A 225 6.86 2.95 18.45
C ALA A 225 7.41 4.33 18.83
N ARG A 226 6.61 5.19 19.48
CA ARG A 226 7.08 6.47 20.04
C ARG A 226 8.07 6.28 21.18
N LYS A 227 7.84 5.33 22.10
CA LYS A 227 8.73 5.07 23.23
C LYS A 227 10.12 4.65 22.78
N MET A 228 10.22 3.68 21.85
CA MET A 228 11.51 3.21 21.32
C MET A 228 12.31 4.31 20.60
N ARG A 229 11.64 5.29 19.99
CA ARG A 229 12.31 6.41 19.33
C ARG A 229 12.82 7.46 20.31
N ARG A 230 12.17 7.59 21.47
CA ARG A 230 12.56 8.55 22.51
C ARG A 230 13.82 8.07 23.23
N GLU A 231 13.89 6.77 23.55
CA GLU A 231 15.09 6.13 24.11
C GLU A 231 16.30 6.28 23.16
N LYS A 232 16.11 6.11 21.84
CA LYS A 232 17.19 6.24 20.84
C LYS A 232 17.62 7.68 20.50
N ILE A 233 16.97 8.70 21.06
CA ILE A 233 17.35 10.12 20.93
C ILE A 233 18.02 10.62 22.22
N GLU A 234 17.83 9.90 23.33
CA GLU A 234 18.41 10.22 24.65
C GLU A 234 19.77 9.51 24.88
N ASP A 235 20.13 8.53 24.05
CA ASP A 235 21.47 7.90 23.92
C ASP A 235 22.31 8.49 22.77
#